data_AF-A0A0G1AG21-F1
#
_entry.id   AF-A0A0G1AG21-F1
#
_cell.length_a   1.000
_cell.length_b   1.000
_cell.length_c   1.000
_cell.angle_alpha   90.00
_cell.angle_beta   90.00
_cell.angle_gamma   90.00
#
_symmetry.space_group_name_H-M   'P 1'
#
loop_
_entity.id
_entity.type
_entity.pdbx_description
1 polymer ?
#
loop_
_entity_poly.entity_id
_entity_poly.type
_entity_poly.pdbx_seq_one_letter_code
_entity_poly.pdbx_strand_id
1 'polypeptide(L)'
;EPATNLYNYAVLQRIGVKSEIHTCTLEFMKVFLSEHFTPEECKFIEKSHDARNDATYYVNRKVKDQMANDMLKRASSYLIKCKSILDKITENKIKSVRDELKKLS
;
A
#
# COMPACT_ATOMS: atom_id res chain seq x y z
N GLU A 1 5.69 -13.99 -0.28
CA GLU A 1 5.43 -12.58 -0.64
C GLU A 1 4.89 -11.85 0.60
N PRO A 2 5.43 -10.70 1.04
CA PRO A 2 4.88 -10.03 2.20
C PRO A 2 3.49 -9.51 1.89
N ALA A 3 2.55 -9.83 2.78
CA ALA A 3 1.12 -9.66 2.59
C ALA A 3 0.71 -8.21 2.26
N THR A 4 1.47 -7.21 2.72
CA THR A 4 1.23 -5.78 2.52
C THR A 4 1.17 -5.34 1.06
N ASN A 5 2.01 -5.90 0.17
CA ASN A 5 1.95 -5.55 -1.25
C ASN A 5 0.64 -6.04 -1.89
N LEU A 6 0.26 -7.29 -1.61
CA LEU A 6 -0.96 -7.90 -2.14
C LEU A 6 -2.23 -7.10 -1.80
N TYR A 7 -2.29 -6.52 -0.60
CA TYR A 7 -3.45 -5.74 -0.17
C TYR A 7 -3.56 -4.39 -0.88
N ASN A 8 -2.44 -3.72 -1.17
CA ASN A 8 -2.44 -2.50 -1.96
C ASN A 8 -2.94 -2.79 -3.38
N TYR A 9 -2.45 -3.87 -3.99
CA TYR A 9 -2.93 -4.34 -5.28
C TYR A 9 -4.42 -4.63 -5.29
N ALA A 10 -4.97 -5.25 -4.24
CA ALA A 10 -6.40 -5.52 -4.15
C ALA A 10 -7.25 -4.24 -4.14
N VAL A 11 -6.82 -3.21 -3.41
CA VAL A 11 -7.50 -1.90 -3.39
C VAL A 11 -7.44 -1.22 -4.76
N LEU A 12 -6.27 -1.21 -5.40
CA LEU A 12 -6.12 -0.64 -6.74
C LEU A 12 -6.97 -1.39 -7.79
N GLN A 13 -6.99 -2.73 -7.74
CA GLN A 13 -7.83 -3.53 -8.63
C GLN A 13 -9.33 -3.25 -8.45
N ARG A 14 -9.80 -3.06 -7.20
CA ARG A 14 -11.20 -2.67 -6.94
C ARG A 14 -11.55 -1.33 -7.58
N ILE A 15 -10.60 -0.40 -7.65
CA ILE A 15 -10.74 0.91 -8.31
C ILE A 15 -10.54 0.78 -9.84
N GLY A 16 -10.03 -0.34 -10.34
CA GLY A 16 -9.71 -0.56 -11.75
C GLY A 16 -8.42 0.11 -12.21
N VAL A 17 -7.48 0.35 -11.28
CA VAL A 17 -6.15 0.89 -11.56
C VAL A 17 -5.14 -0.25 -11.51
N LYS A 18 -4.31 -0.37 -12.54
CA LYS A 18 -3.18 -1.31 -12.56
C LYS A 18 -1.90 -0.51 -12.33
N SER A 19 -1.07 -0.95 -11.39
CA SER A 19 0.25 -0.35 -11.15
C SER A 19 1.24 -1.46 -10.83
N GLU A 20 2.23 -1.68 -11.68
CA GLU A 20 3.27 -2.71 -11.47
C GLU A 20 4.49 -2.17 -10.70
N ILE A 21 4.54 -0.86 -10.50
CA ILE A 21 5.67 -0.17 -9.86
C ILE A 21 5.26 0.20 -8.43
N HIS A 22 6.01 -0.30 -7.44
CA HIS A 22 5.68 -0.09 -6.02
C HIS A 22 5.62 1.40 -5.65
N THR A 23 6.57 2.21 -6.12
CA THR A 23 6.59 3.66 -5.89
C THR A 23 5.36 4.34 -6.48
N CYS A 24 4.94 3.95 -7.69
CA CYS A 24 3.70 4.45 -8.31
C CYS A 24 2.47 4.07 -7.48
N THR A 25 2.39 2.82 -7.01
CA THR A 25 1.30 2.37 -6.12
C THR A 25 1.25 3.19 -4.83
N LEU A 26 2.41 3.49 -4.23
CA LEU A 26 2.49 4.27 -3.01
C LEU A 26 2.07 5.73 -3.23
N GLU A 27 2.54 6.37 -4.30
CA GLU A 27 2.15 7.74 -4.64
C GLU A 27 0.65 7.83 -4.99
N PHE A 28 0.12 6.84 -5.72
CA PHE A 28 -1.30 6.75 -5.97
C PHE A 28 -2.11 6.71 -4.67
N MET A 29 -1.69 5.88 -3.71
CA MET A 29 -2.35 5.81 -2.40
C MET A 29 -2.28 7.13 -1.64
N LYS A 30 -1.12 7.82 -1.66
CA LYS A 30 -0.94 9.12 -1.00
C LYS A 30 -1.86 10.19 -1.60
N VAL A 31 -2.09 10.19 -2.90
CA VAL A 31 -2.87 11.22 -3.59
C VAL A 31 -4.37 10.88 -3.55
N PHE A 32 -4.75 9.71 -4.05
CA PHE A 32 -6.14 9.37 -4.32
C PHE A 32 -6.83 8.62 -3.16
N LEU A 33 -6.06 8.10 -2.21
CA LEU A 33 -6.55 7.33 -1.06
C LEU A 33 -6.10 7.92 0.28
N SER A 34 -5.76 9.22 0.31
CA SER A 34 -5.36 9.96 1.52
C SER A 34 -6.42 9.96 2.63
N GLU A 35 -7.71 9.88 2.26
CA GLU A 35 -8.81 9.71 3.22
C GLU A 35 -8.77 8.35 3.94
N HIS A 36 -8.08 7.37 3.37
CA HIS A 36 -8.00 6.01 3.86
C HIS A 36 -6.64 5.66 4.44
N PHE A 37 -5.55 6.27 3.98
CA PHE A 37 -4.19 5.97 4.43
C PHE A 37 -3.50 7.21 4.99
N THR A 38 -2.96 7.09 6.21
CA THR A 38 -2.22 8.20 6.82
C THR A 38 -0.80 8.29 6.24
N PRO A 39 -0.17 9.48 6.28
CA PRO A 39 1.22 9.62 5.86
C PRO A 39 2.19 8.68 6.60
N GLU A 40 1.95 8.38 7.87
CA GLU A 40 2.75 7.42 8.64
C GLU A 40 2.60 5.99 8.12
N GLU A 41 1.40 5.59 7.71
CA GLU A 41 1.16 4.27 7.13
C GLU A 41 1.86 4.15 5.77
N CYS A 42 1.77 5.17 4.93
CA CYS A 42 2.49 5.20 3.66
C CYS A 42 4.02 5.10 3.86
N LYS A 43 4.59 5.87 4.79
CA LYS A 43 6.01 5.78 5.16
C LYS A 43 6.39 4.40 5.71
N PHE A 44 5.48 3.77 6.44
CA PHE A 44 5.72 2.45 6.99
C PHE A 44 5.73 1.37 5.91
N ILE A 45 4.84 1.45 4.93
CA ILE A 45 4.81 0.56 3.76
C ILE A 45 6.10 0.69 2.97
N GLU A 46 6.55 1.92 2.72
CA GLU A 46 7.82 2.23 2.04
C GLU A 46 9.02 1.60 2.76
N LYS A 47 9.16 1.85 4.06
CA LYS A 47 10.22 1.24 4.88
C LYS A 47 10.17 -0.29 4.90
N SER A 48 8.96 -0.85 4.92
CA SER A 48 8.75 -2.30 4.88
C SER A 48 9.18 -2.89 3.54
N HIS A 49 8.94 -2.17 2.45
CA HIS A 49 9.39 -2.54 1.11
C HIS A 49 10.91 -2.49 0.98
N ASP A 50 11.54 -1.44 1.50
CA ASP A 50 12.99 -1.28 1.46
C ASP A 50 13.70 -2.31 2.32
N ALA A 51 13.21 -2.58 3.54
CA ALA A 51 13.76 -3.62 4.40
C ALA A 51 13.66 -5.02 3.77
N ARG A 52 12.58 -5.29 3.00
CA ARG A 52 12.46 -6.51 2.21
C ARG A 52 13.51 -6.56 1.11
N ASN A 53 13.67 -5.48 0.34
CA ASN A 53 14.69 -5.44 -0.71
C ASN A 53 16.09 -5.67 -0.11
N ASP A 54 16.38 -5.03 1.02
CA ASP A 54 17.62 -5.22 1.76
C ASP A 54 17.83 -6.69 2.19
N ALA A 55 16.83 -7.31 2.83
CA ALA A 55 16.92 -8.71 3.24
C ALA A 55 17.02 -9.70 2.08
N THR A 56 16.43 -9.38 0.93
CA THR A 56 16.40 -10.29 -0.24
C THR A 56 17.66 -10.18 -1.08
N TYR A 57 18.18 -8.96 -1.28
CA TYR A 57 19.30 -8.69 -2.19
C TYR A 57 20.63 -8.50 -1.47
N TYR A 58 20.65 -8.23 -0.16
CA TYR A 58 21.87 -7.93 0.58
C TYR A 58 22.01 -8.84 1.81
N VAL A 59 22.72 -9.95 1.64
CA VAL A 59 22.94 -10.99 2.66
C VAL A 59 23.59 -10.45 3.96
N ASN A 60 24.31 -9.32 3.87
CA ASN A 60 24.98 -8.67 5.00
C ASN A 60 24.16 -7.56 5.69
N ARG A 61 22.96 -7.22 5.18
CA ARG A 61 22.06 -6.25 5.83
C ARG A 61 21.05 -7.00 6.68
N LYS A 62 21.30 -7.07 7.99
CA LYS A 62 20.33 -7.61 8.95
C LYS A 62 19.22 -6.60 9.19
N VAL A 63 17.99 -6.99 8.90
CA VAL A 63 16.80 -6.29 9.42
C VAL A 63 16.79 -6.48 10.93
N LYS A 64 16.64 -5.39 11.69
CA LYS A 64 16.58 -5.46 13.16
C LYS A 64 15.32 -6.23 13.59
N ASP A 65 15.45 -7.14 14.56
CA ASP A 65 14.33 -7.94 15.08
C ASP A 65 13.13 -7.09 15.54
N GLN A 66 13.40 -5.90 16.09
CA GLN A 66 12.36 -4.94 16.45
C GLN A 66 11.54 -4.49 15.24
N MET A 67 12.20 -4.20 14.11
CA MET A 67 11.53 -3.80 12.87
C MET A 67 10.71 -4.97 12.29
N ALA A 68 11.22 -6.20 12.36
CA ALA A 68 10.50 -7.39 11.94
C ALA A 68 9.23 -7.62 12.78
N ASN A 69 9.32 -7.44 14.09
CA ASN A 69 8.17 -7.54 14.99
C ASN A 69 7.13 -6.43 14.75
N ASP A 70 7.58 -5.20 14.52
CA ASP A 70 6.69 -4.08 14.17
C ASP A 70 6.00 -4.30 12.82
N MET A 71 6.72 -4.87 11.84
CA MET A 71 6.18 -5.32 10.55
C MET A 71 5.07 -6.34 10.73
N LEU A 72 5.29 -7.39 11.52
CA LEU A 72 4.27 -8.41 11.77
C LEU A 72 3.02 -7.85 12.47
N LYS A 73 3.20 -7.04 13.52
CA LYS A 73 2.08 -6.44 14.25
C LYS A 73 1.23 -5.52 13.38
N ARG A 74 1.88 -4.66 12.59
CA ARG A 74 1.18 -3.69 11.74
C ARG A 74 0.62 -4.32 10.47
N ALA A 75 1.19 -5.42 9.97
CA ALA A 75 0.65 -6.11 8.80
C ALA A 75 -0.78 -6.60 9.03
N SER A 76 -1.08 -7.15 10.22
CA SER A 76 -2.42 -7.64 10.57
C SER A 76 -3.45 -6.51 10.65
N SER A 77 -3.11 -5.40 11.31
CA SER A 77 -4.01 -4.23 11.37
C SER A 77 -4.21 -3.60 9.99
N TYR A 78 -3.15 -3.56 9.19
CA TYR A 78 -3.18 -3.05 7.83
C TYR A 78 -4.09 -3.89 6.91
N LEU A 79 -4.04 -5.21 7.04
CA LEU A 79 -4.92 -6.13 6.33
C LEU A 79 -6.40 -5.87 6.64
N ILE A 80 -6.73 -5.75 7.93
CA ILE A 80 -8.11 -5.45 8.36
C ILE A 80 -8.58 -4.11 7.78
N LYS A 81 -7.69 -3.11 7.76
CA LYS A 81 -7.97 -1.81 7.18
C LYS A 81 -8.24 -1.90 5.67
N CYS A 82 -7.39 -2.60 4.92
CA CYS A 82 -7.59 -2.79 3.48
C CYS A 82 -8.91 -3.49 3.17
N LYS A 83 -9.28 -4.53 3.94
CA LYS A 83 -10.60 -5.16 3.83
C LYS A 83 -11.73 -4.17 4.08
N SER A 84 -11.63 -3.38 5.14
CA SER A 84 -12.65 -2.37 5.44
C SER A 84 -12.77 -1.31 4.32
N ILE A 85 -11.67 -0.93 3.69
CA ILE A 85 -11.69 -0.02 2.52
C ILE A 85 -12.39 -0.69 1.35
N LEU A 86 -12.07 -1.95 1.05
CA LEU A 86 -12.70 -2.72 -0.03
C LEU A 86 -14.23 -2.86 0.17
N ASP A 87 -14.68 -3.02 1.41
CA ASP A 87 -16.10 -3.14 1.75
C ASP A 87 -16.84 -1.78 1.68
N LYS A 88 -16.15 -0.68 1.99
CA LYS A 88 -16.75 0.67 2.11
C LYS A 88 -16.61 1.52 0.85
N ILE A 89 -15.68 1.20 -0.04
CA ILE A 89 -15.45 1.99 -1.25
C ILE A 89 -16.66 1.90 -2.18
N THR A 90 -17.27 3.05 -2.46
CA THR A 90 -18.47 3.15 -3.28
C THR A 90 -18.13 3.39 -4.74
N GLU A 91 -19.05 3.02 -5.65
CA GLU A 91 -18.89 3.29 -7.08
C GLU A 91 -18.74 4.79 -7.38
N ASN A 92 -19.35 5.67 -6.58
CA ASN A 92 -19.18 7.11 -6.70
C ASN A 92 -17.73 7.55 -6.42
N LYS A 93 -17.09 7.00 -5.38
CA LYS A 93 -15.69 7.30 -5.07
C LYS A 93 -14.75 6.74 -6.13
N ILE A 94 -15.01 5.52 -6.61
CA ILE A 94 -14.27 4.91 -7.72
C ILE A 94 -14.35 5.79 -8.97
N LYS A 95 -15.56 6.26 -9.31
CA LYS A 95 -15.78 7.13 -10.46
C LYS A 95 -15.02 8.46 -10.32
N SER A 96 -15.06 9.10 -9.15
CA SER A 96 -14.31 10.34 -8.87
C SER A 96 -12.81 10.16 -9.12
N VAL A 97 -12.21 9.09 -8.59
CA VAL A 97 -10.78 8.79 -8.80
C VAL A 97 -10.46 8.60 -10.28
N ARG A 98 -11.30 7.87 -11.02
CA ARG A 98 -11.13 7.67 -12.47
C ARG A 98 -11.28 8.96 -13.27
N ASP A 99 -12.22 9.82 -12.89
CA ASP A 99 -12.45 11.09 -13.57
C ASP A 99 -11.29 12.07 -13.33
N GLU A 100 -10.67 12.06 -12.14
CA GLU A 100 -9.44 12.80 -11.88
C GLU A 100 -8.26 12.27 -12.70
N LEU A 101 -8.10 10.94 -12.81
CA LEU A 101 -7.05 10.34 -13.65
C LEU A 101 -7.19 10.74 -15.12
N LYS A 102 -8.41 10.81 -15.65
CA LYS A 102 -8.67 11.26 -17.03
C LYS A 102 -8.30 12.73 -17.29
N LYS A 103 -8.29 13.58 -16.25
CA LYS A 103 -7.86 14.98 -16.40
C LYS A 103 -6.34 15.11 -16.52
N LEU A 104 -5.61 14.08 -16.10
CA LEU A 104 -4.15 14.05 -16.12
C LEU A 104 -3.58 13.36 -17.38
N SER A 105 -4.43 12.71 -18.19
CA SER A 105 -4.08 12.11 -19.48
C SER A 105 -4.33 13.07 -20.64
#